data_AF-A0A382GJ73-F1
#
_entry.id   AF-A0A382GJ73-F1
#
_cell.length_a   1.000
_cell.length_b   1.000
_cell.length_c   1.000
_cell.angle_alpha   90.00
_cell.angle_beta   90.00
_cell.angle_gamma   90.00
#
_symmetry.space_group_name_H-M   'P 1'
#
loop_
_entity.id
_entity.type
_entity.pdbx_description
1 polymer ?
#
loop_
_entity_poly.entity_id
_entity_poly.type
_entity_poly.pdbx_seq_one_letter_code
_entity_poly.pdbx_strand_id
1 'polypeptide(L)'
;MADAGTMFRSLASDQRLGDYNGVTEVGASTTFHATGSKAGAGFIIENVTNVVIHCAGGGVLGGDQCTVKVLYPIGVKKVVNGSSGIVHVLHR
;
A
#
# COMPACT_ATOMS: atom_id res chain seq x y z
N MET A 1 -52.55 15.44 -0.14
CA MET A 1 -51.97 14.57 -1.17
C MET A 1 -50.45 14.55 -0.99
N ALA A 2 -49.90 13.33 -0.91
CA ALA A 2 -48.51 12.88 -0.99
C ALA A 2 -47.42 13.51 -0.06
N ASP A 3 -47.07 12.70 0.93
CA ASP A 3 -45.82 12.65 1.70
C ASP A 3 -44.59 12.53 0.78
N ALA A 4 -43.59 13.40 0.97
CA ALA A 4 -42.32 13.34 0.27
C ALA A 4 -41.25 12.82 1.24
N GLY A 5 -41.17 11.49 1.33
CA GLY A 5 -40.18 10.77 2.13
C GLY A 5 -38.75 11.18 1.77
N THR A 6 -37.98 11.50 2.80
CA THR A 6 -36.55 11.82 2.71
C THR A 6 -35.79 10.57 2.27
N MET A 7 -35.31 10.55 1.02
CA MET A 7 -34.42 9.50 0.54
C MET A 7 -33.04 9.68 1.18
N PHE A 8 -32.81 9.07 2.34
CA PHE A 8 -31.46 8.85 2.85
C PHE A 8 -30.75 7.89 1.90
N ARG A 9 -29.90 8.40 1.01
CA ARG A 9 -28.83 7.58 0.44
C ARG A 9 -27.99 7.11 1.63
N SER A 10 -27.83 5.80 1.80
CA SER A 10 -26.86 5.27 2.76
C SER A 10 -25.53 5.95 2.50
N LEU A 11 -25.07 6.78 3.44
CA LEU A 11 -23.70 7.28 3.44
C LEU A 11 -22.83 6.03 3.32
N ALA A 12 -21.81 6.04 2.45
CA ALA A 12 -20.86 4.94 2.35
C ALA A 12 -20.42 4.63 3.78
N SER A 13 -20.82 3.46 4.30
CA SER A 13 -20.49 3.01 5.64
C SER A 13 -18.98 3.16 5.75
N ASP A 14 -18.52 3.92 6.74
CA ASP A 14 -17.12 4.27 6.95
C ASP A 14 -16.30 2.98 6.99
N GLN A 15 -15.79 2.56 5.83
CA GLN A 15 -15.08 1.30 5.63
C GLN A 15 -13.62 1.42 6.10
N ARG A 16 -13.32 2.42 6.94
CA ARG A 16 -12.00 2.68 7.51
C ARG A 16 -11.76 1.81 8.75
N LEU A 17 -12.15 0.54 8.65
CA LEU A 17 -12.11 -0.43 9.75
C LEU A 17 -10.67 -0.88 10.10
N GLY A 18 -9.65 -0.48 9.31
CA GLY A 18 -8.25 -0.85 9.54
C GLY A 18 -7.26 0.32 9.53
N ASP A 19 -6.06 0.06 10.04
CA ASP A 19 -4.91 0.99 10.00
C ASP A 19 -4.45 1.30 8.57
N TYR A 20 -4.75 0.42 7.63
CA TYR A 20 -4.47 0.55 6.21
C TYR A 20 -5.73 0.22 5.41
N ASN A 21 -6.28 1.20 4.69
CA ASN A 21 -7.56 1.07 3.99
C ASN A 21 -7.40 1.09 2.46
N GLY A 22 -6.17 1.18 1.97
CA GLY A 22 -5.84 1.09 0.56
C GLY A 22 -4.58 0.26 0.33
N VAL A 23 -4.53 -0.43 -0.82
CA VAL A 23 -3.37 -1.19 -1.27
C VAL A 23 -3.03 -0.82 -2.70
N THR A 24 -1.75 -0.63 -2.98
CA THR A 24 -1.20 -0.51 -4.33
C THR A 24 -0.27 -1.68 -4.58
N GLU A 25 -0.58 -2.47 -5.60
CA GLU A 25 0.22 -3.63 -5.98
C GLU A 25 1.36 -3.21 -6.91
N VAL A 26 2.57 -3.65 -6.59
CA VAL A 26 3.77 -3.45 -7.41
C VAL A 26 4.17 -4.81 -7.97
N GLY A 27 3.72 -5.06 -9.20
CA GLY A 27 3.96 -6.30 -9.91
C GLY A 27 5.43 -6.52 -10.30
N ALA A 28 5.70 -7.70 -10.81
CA ALA A 28 7.02 -8.11 -11.27
C ALA A 28 7.60 -7.17 -12.33
N SER A 29 8.90 -6.88 -12.26
CA SER A 29 9.61 -5.97 -13.17
C SER A 29 9.03 -4.56 -13.25
N THR A 30 8.23 -4.14 -12.26
CA THR A 30 7.66 -2.80 -12.20
C THR A 30 8.26 -1.98 -11.07
N THR A 31 8.13 -0.67 -11.19
CA THR A 31 8.53 0.27 -10.15
C THR A 31 7.34 1.11 -9.76
N PHE A 32 7.07 1.17 -8.46
CA PHE A 32 6.16 2.12 -7.88
C PHE A 32 6.94 3.32 -7.36
N HIS A 33 6.43 4.51 -7.63
CA HIS A 33 6.96 5.75 -7.09
C HIS A 33 5.82 6.60 -6.54
N ALA A 34 5.83 6.80 -5.23
CA ALA A 34 4.86 7.64 -4.55
C ALA A 34 5.28 9.11 -4.67
N THR A 35 4.40 9.97 -5.17
CA THR A 35 4.61 11.42 -5.21
C THR A 35 3.85 12.10 -4.07
N GLY A 36 4.57 12.94 -3.30
CA GLY A 36 3.99 13.76 -2.22
C GLY A 36 3.34 12.94 -1.10
N SER A 37 2.16 13.37 -0.65
CA SER A 37 1.42 12.77 0.47
C SER A 37 0.88 11.35 0.22
N LYS A 38 1.16 10.76 -0.95
CA LYS A 38 0.76 9.39 -1.31
C LYS A 38 1.78 8.33 -0.89
N ALA A 39 2.80 8.69 -0.11
CA ALA A 39 3.72 7.72 0.45
C ALA A 39 2.94 6.59 1.14
N GLY A 40 3.32 5.35 0.85
CA GLY A 40 2.74 4.20 1.53
C GLY A 40 3.03 4.32 3.02
N ALA A 41 2.09 3.94 3.86
CA ALA A 41 2.25 3.90 5.32
C ALA A 41 2.76 2.54 5.82
N GLY A 42 2.85 1.55 4.93
CA GLY A 42 3.45 0.25 5.18
C GLY A 42 3.63 -0.55 3.89
N PHE A 43 4.26 -1.72 3.98
CA PHE A 43 4.37 -2.65 2.86
C PHE A 43 4.41 -4.11 3.30
N ILE A 44 4.02 -5.01 2.38
CA ILE A 44 4.12 -6.46 2.49
C ILE A 44 4.76 -6.98 1.19
N ILE A 45 5.67 -7.93 1.29
CA ILE A 45 6.36 -8.52 0.14
C ILE A 45 5.95 -9.99 0.01
N GLU A 46 5.46 -10.40 -1.16
CA GLU A 46 5.16 -11.82 -1.40
C GLU A 46 6.41 -12.62 -1.75
N ASN A 47 7.37 -11.98 -2.44
CA ASN A 47 8.64 -12.58 -2.80
C ASN A 47 9.77 -11.53 -2.70
N VAL A 48 10.83 -11.88 -1.97
CA VAL A 48 11.94 -10.94 -1.68
C VAL A 48 13.01 -10.90 -2.77
N THR A 49 12.94 -11.73 -3.80
CA THR A 49 13.97 -11.79 -4.84
C THR A 49 14.05 -10.48 -5.63
N ASN A 50 15.20 -9.81 -5.64
CA ASN A 50 15.44 -8.52 -6.33
C ASN A 50 14.39 -7.43 -6.04
N VAL A 51 13.93 -7.35 -4.79
CA VAL A 51 13.09 -6.24 -4.31
C VAL A 51 13.96 -5.20 -3.63
N VAL A 52 13.74 -3.93 -3.96
CA VAL A 52 14.37 -2.78 -3.31
C VAL A 52 13.29 -1.81 -2.86
N ILE A 53 13.23 -1.58 -1.55
CA ILE A 53 12.27 -0.70 -0.90
C ILE A 53 12.99 0.57 -0.47
N HIS A 54 12.53 1.73 -0.95
CA HIS A 54 13.01 3.02 -0.49
C HIS A 54 12.04 3.60 0.53
N CYS A 55 12.52 3.79 1.75
CA CYS A 55 11.73 4.34 2.84
C CYS A 55 11.53 5.85 2.67
N ALA A 56 10.38 6.36 3.10
CA ALA A 56 9.98 7.76 2.96
C ALA A 56 10.85 8.69 3.84
N GLY A 57 11.23 8.24 5.03
CA GLY A 57 12.15 8.95 5.93
C GLY A 57 13.63 8.85 5.56
N GLY A 58 13.96 8.20 4.43
CA GLY A 58 15.35 7.87 4.06
C GLY A 58 15.72 6.42 4.40
N GLY A 59 16.81 5.95 3.80
CA GLY A 59 17.22 4.55 3.88
C GLY A 59 16.64 3.67 2.76
N VAL A 60 17.25 2.50 2.60
CA VAL A 60 16.89 1.50 1.58
C VAL A 60 16.94 0.13 2.23
N LEU A 61 15.89 -0.67 2.03
CA LEU A 61 15.85 -2.08 2.41
C LEU A 61 15.93 -2.93 1.14
N GLY A 62 16.92 -3.81 1.08
CA GLY A 62 16.99 -4.85 0.07
C GLY A 62 16.16 -6.07 0.48
N GLY A 63 15.89 -6.94 -0.48
CA GLY A 63 15.17 -8.21 -0.26
C GLY A 63 15.74 -9.05 0.89
N ASP A 64 17.06 -9.08 1.06
CA ASP A 64 17.73 -9.86 2.12
C ASP A 64 17.44 -9.35 3.54
N GLN A 65 16.97 -8.11 3.68
CA GLN A 65 16.58 -7.51 4.97
C GLN A 65 15.09 -7.64 5.27
N CYS A 66 14.33 -8.18 4.32
CA CYS A 66 12.89 -8.35 4.44
C CYS A 66 12.52 -9.83 4.49
N THR A 67 11.43 -10.14 5.18
CA THR A 67 10.84 -11.47 5.18
C THR A 67 9.53 -11.43 4.39
N VAL A 68 9.27 -12.47 3.61
CA VAL A 68 8.02 -12.61 2.87
C VAL A 68 6.82 -12.66 3.81
N LYS A 69 5.69 -12.07 3.39
CA LYS A 69 4.40 -12.06 4.12
C LYS A 69 4.46 -11.44 5.52
N VAL A 70 5.49 -10.67 5.83
CA VAL A 70 5.58 -9.85 7.05
C VAL A 70 5.12 -8.43 6.73
N LEU A 71 4.29 -7.88 7.62
CA LEU A 71 3.89 -6.47 7.58
C LEU A 71 4.99 -5.59 8.14
N TYR A 72 5.47 -4.66 7.31
CA TYR A 72 6.39 -3.61 7.74
C TYR A 72 5.64 -2.27 7.77
N PRO A 73 5.32 -1.72 8.96
CA PRO A 73 4.64 -0.45 9.10
C PRO A 73 5.60 0.74 8.92
N ILE A 74 6.34 0.73 7.81
CA ILE A 74 7.35 1.73 7.46
C ILE A 74 6.87 2.51 6.25
N GLY A 75 7.03 3.84 6.30
CA GLY A 75 6.67 4.70 5.19
C GLY A 75 7.48 4.40 3.93
N VAL A 76 6.85 4.30 2.76
CA VAL A 76 7.48 3.91 1.48
C VAL A 76 7.32 5.00 0.42
N LYS A 77 8.44 5.41 -0.21
CA LYS A 77 8.42 6.39 -1.32
C LYS A 77 8.61 5.75 -2.69
N LYS A 78 9.33 4.63 -2.77
CA LYS A 78 9.60 3.95 -4.02
C LYS A 78 9.78 2.46 -3.74
N VAL A 79 9.24 1.63 -4.62
CA VAL A 79 9.47 0.19 -4.61
C VAL A 79 9.94 -0.18 -6.00
N VAL A 80 11.08 -0.86 -6.08
CA VAL A 80 11.57 -1.46 -7.32
C VAL A 80 11.45 -2.96 -7.15
N ASN A 81 10.60 -3.60 -7.95
CA ASN A 81 10.48 -5.04 -8.00
C ASN A 81 11.14 -5.53 -9.30
N GLY A 82 12.36 -6.04 -9.19
CA GLY A 82 13.15 -6.51 -10.34
C GLY A 82 12.94 -7.99 -10.68
N SER A 83 12.11 -8.72 -9.94
CA SER A 83 11.87 -10.15 -10.16
C SER A 83 10.38 -10.48 -10.09
N SER A 84 10.08 -11.76 -9.86
CA SER A 84 8.72 -12.29 -9.71
C SER A 84 8.13 -11.94 -8.34
N GLY A 85 6.80 -11.94 -8.26
CA GLY A 85 6.02 -11.67 -7.06
C GLY A 85 5.44 -10.26 -7.04
N ILE A 86 4.72 -9.96 -5.97
CA ILE A 86 4.03 -8.69 -5.77
C ILE A 86 4.51 -8.06 -4.47
N VAL A 87 4.74 -6.75 -4.51
CA VAL A 87 4.88 -5.94 -3.29
C VAL A 87 3.61 -5.14 -3.10
N HIS A 88 2.95 -5.34 -1.97
CA HIS A 88 1.75 -4.63 -1.57
C HIS A 88 2.15 -3.40 -0.78
N VAL A 89 1.94 -2.21 -1.34
CA VAL A 89 2.15 -0.95 -0.64
C VAL A 89 0.83 -0.53 0.00
N LEU A 90 0.83 -0.32 1.31
CA LEU A 90 -0.35 -0.05 2.10
C LEU A 90 -0.52 1.45 2.34
N HIS A 91 -1.75 1.95 2.30
CA HIS A 91 -2.11 3.36 2.44
C HIS A 91 -3.14 3.58 3.56
N ARG A 92 -3.07 4.74 4.21
CA ARG A 92 -3.97 5.20 5.29
C ARG A 92 -5.18 5.98 4.76
#